data_AF-A0A8X6HE84-F1
#
_entry.id   AF-A0A8X6HE84-F1
#
_cell.length_a   1.000
_cell.length_b   1.000
_cell.length_c   1.000
_cell.angle_alpha   90.00
_cell.angle_beta   90.00
_cell.angle_gamma   90.00
#
_symmetry.space_group_name_H-M   'P 1'
#
loop_
_entity.id
_entity.type
_entity.pdbx_description
1 polymer ?
#
loop_
_entity_poly.entity_id
_entity_poly.type
_entity_poly.pdbx_seq_one_letter_code
_entity_poly.pdbx_strand_id
1 'polypeptide(L)'
;MSCLNFNFVPEKEHLKYTLFFLFNQKKKAVERHRLLVDTYGESTPWIRTCETWFRQFKSGDFTLKDSECSGRPSSCKNEQLQS
;
A
#
# COMPACT_ATOMS: atom_id res chain seq x y z
N MET A 1 12.22 -26.27 -6.38
CA MET A 1 11.21 -25.82 -5.40
C MET A 1 10.13 -25.14 -6.20
N SER A 2 9.05 -25.86 -6.49
CA SER A 2 7.96 -25.40 -7.34
C SER A 2 7.14 -24.35 -6.61
N CYS A 3 7.24 -23.09 -7.03
CA CYS A 3 6.35 -22.03 -6.60
C CYS A 3 4.92 -22.46 -6.97
N LEU A 4 4.07 -22.64 -5.96
CA LEU A 4 2.66 -22.91 -6.17
C LEU A 4 2.10 -21.72 -6.95
N ASN A 5 1.72 -21.95 -8.21
CA ASN A 5 0.93 -21.03 -9.02
C ASN A 5 -0.47 -20.91 -8.40
N PHE A 6 -0.57 -20.12 -7.35
CA PHE A 6 -1.80 -19.43 -7.02
C PHE A 6 -1.76 -18.12 -7.80
N ASN A 7 -2.66 -17.95 -8.76
CA ASN A 7 -2.91 -16.66 -9.41
C ASN A 7 -3.60 -15.70 -8.43
N PHE A 8 -3.02 -15.52 -7.24
CA PHE A 8 -3.46 -14.54 -6.27
C PHE A 8 -2.82 -13.22 -6.64
N VAL A 9 -3.64 -12.30 -7.16
CA VAL A 9 -3.23 -10.92 -7.41
C VAL A 9 -3.56 -10.12 -6.16
N PRO A 10 -2.57 -9.75 -5.34
CA PRO A 10 -2.82 -9.01 -4.11
C PRO A 10 -3.28 -7.59 -4.43
N GLU A 11 -4.33 -7.14 -3.75
CA GLU A 11 -4.72 -5.72 -3.77
C GLU A 11 -3.66 -4.86 -3.07
N LYS A 12 -3.60 -3.57 -3.40
CA LYS A 12 -2.67 -2.60 -2.80
C LYS A 12 -2.73 -2.60 -1.27
N GLU A 13 -3.92 -2.70 -0.68
CA GLU A 13 -4.09 -2.77 0.77
C GLU A 13 -3.37 -4.01 1.33
N HIS A 14 -3.58 -5.17 0.73
CA HIS A 14 -2.96 -6.43 1.15
C HIS A 14 -1.43 -6.36 1.14
N LEU A 15 -0.85 -5.74 0.11
CA LEU A 15 0.59 -5.51 0.02
C LEU A 15 1.09 -4.58 1.12
N LYS A 16 0.34 -3.51 1.44
CA LYS A 16 0.67 -2.57 2.50
C LYS A 16 0.58 -3.24 3.89
N TYR A 17 -0.45 -4.05 4.14
CA TYR A 17 -0.56 -4.89 5.34
C TYR A 17 0.62 -5.86 5.48
N THR A 18 0.97 -6.55 4.40
CA THR A 18 2.11 -7.48 4.39
C THR A 18 3.40 -6.74 4.74
N LEU A 19 3.63 -5.58 4.12
CA LEU A 19 4.82 -4.78 4.40
C LEU A 19 4.85 -4.27 5.86
N PHE A 20 3.68 -3.90 6.42
CA PHE A 20 3.54 -3.50 7.82
C PHE A 20 3.83 -4.65 8.79
N PHE A 21 3.32 -5.85 8.51
CA PHE A 21 3.65 -7.05 9.29
C PHE A 21 5.16 -7.30 9.31
N LEU A 22 5.80 -7.22 8.14
CA LEU A 22 7.25 -7.39 8.03
C LEU A 22 8.04 -6.26 8.74
N PHE A 23 7.52 -5.03 8.73
CA PHE A 23 8.08 -3.92 9.50
C PHE A 23 8.12 -4.24 11.00
N ASN A 24 7.03 -4.79 11.53
CA ASN A 24 6.93 -5.17 12.95
C ASN A 24 7.87 -6.33 13.32
N GLN A 25 8.14 -7.25 12.39
CA GLN A 25 9.15 -8.30 12.57
C GLN A 25 10.60 -7.79 12.61
N LYS A 26 10.83 -6.47 12.50
CA LYS A 26 12.17 -5.83 12.50
C LYS A 26 13.12 -6.38 11.42
N LYS A 27 12.59 -7.00 10.36
CA LYS A 27 13.40 -7.45 9.21
C LYS A 27 14.03 -6.27 8.48
N LYS A 28 15.20 -6.48 7.88
CA LYS A 28 15.88 -5.43 7.10
C LYS A 28 15.05 -5.08 5.85
N ALA A 29 15.11 -3.84 5.38
CA ALA A 29 14.32 -3.39 4.22
C ALA A 29 14.56 -4.27 2.97
N VAL A 30 15.83 -4.66 2.74
CA VAL A 30 16.23 -5.54 1.63
C VAL A 30 15.58 -6.92 1.73
N GLU A 31 15.54 -7.51 2.92
CA GLU A 31 14.91 -8.82 3.15
C GLU A 31 13.41 -8.77 2.91
N ARG A 32 12.76 -7.67 3.30
CA ARG A 32 11.32 -7.48 3.12
C ARG A 32 10.92 -7.33 1.66
N HIS A 33 11.70 -6.56 0.91
CA HIS A 33 11.49 -6.44 -0.53
C HIS A 33 11.68 -7.78 -1.23
N ARG A 34 12.75 -8.51 -0.90
CA ARG A 34 12.98 -9.86 -1.45
C ARG A 34 11.82 -10.81 -1.15
N LEU A 35 11.31 -10.79 0.08
CA LEU A 35 10.18 -11.63 0.47
C LEU A 35 8.89 -11.25 -0.29
N LEU A 36 8.62 -9.96 -0.51
CA LEU A 36 7.46 -9.54 -1.30
C LEU A 36 7.57 -10.01 -2.76
N VAL A 37 8.75 -9.87 -3.38
CA VAL A 37 9.00 -10.33 -4.75
C VAL A 37 8.91 -11.86 -4.86
N ASP A 38 9.46 -12.58 -3.89
CA ASP A 38 9.41 -14.04 -3.86
C ASP A 38 7.97 -14.57 -3.69
N THR A 39 7.15 -13.89 -2.88
CA THR A 39 5.76 -14.27 -2.64
C THR A 39 4.81 -13.85 -3.76
N TYR A 40 4.90 -12.61 -4.26
CA TYR A 40 3.91 -12.02 -5.18
C TYR A 40 4.42 -11.78 -6.60
N GLY A 41 5.71 -12.01 -6.85
CA GLY A 41 6.31 -11.85 -8.18
C GLY A 41 6.12 -10.43 -8.74
N GLU A 42 5.63 -10.36 -9.97
CA GLU A 42 5.38 -9.11 -10.70
C GLU A 42 4.27 -8.24 -10.08
N SER A 43 3.42 -8.81 -9.23
CA SER A 43 2.38 -8.04 -8.51
C SER A 43 2.95 -7.21 -7.36
N THR A 44 4.27 -7.26 -7.16
CA THR A 44 4.95 -6.50 -6.11
C THR A 44 4.99 -5.00 -6.45
N PRO A 45 4.66 -4.12 -5.50
CA PRO A 45 4.74 -2.68 -5.75
C PRO A 45 6.20 -2.27 -5.95
N TRP A 46 6.41 -1.25 -6.79
CA TRP A 46 7.73 -0.69 -7.01
C TRP A 46 8.42 -0.32 -5.70
N ILE A 47 9.75 -0.46 -5.67
CA ILE A 47 10.57 -0.18 -4.48
C ILE A 47 10.28 1.21 -3.89
N ARG A 48 10.01 2.21 -4.73
CA ARG A 48 9.67 3.59 -4.33
C ARG A 48 8.37 3.67 -3.51
N THR A 49 7.38 2.85 -3.87
CA THR A 49 6.12 2.73 -3.14
C THR A 49 6.35 2.09 -1.77
N CYS A 50 7.14 1.01 -1.72
CA CYS A 50 7.55 0.38 -0.47
C CYS A 50 8.30 1.36 0.46
N GLU A 51 9.23 2.16 -0.08
CA GLU A 51 9.96 3.18 0.67
C GLU A 51 9.05 4.28 1.23
N THR A 52 8.01 4.65 0.49
CA THR A 52 7.03 5.66 0.91
C THR A 52 6.18 5.15 2.07
N TRP A 53 5.63 3.93 1.96
CA TRP A 53 4.91 3.32 3.08
C TRP A 53 5.80 3.10 4.29
N PHE A 54 7.07 2.73 4.08
CA PHE A 54 8.02 2.59 5.18
C PHE A 54 8.25 3.91 5.93
N ARG A 55 8.30 5.04 5.22
CA ARG A 55 8.36 6.36 5.85
C ARG A 55 7.10 6.67 6.67
N GLN A 56 5.91 6.34 6.17
CA GLN A 56 4.65 6.49 6.91
C GLN A 56 4.64 5.66 8.19
N PHE A 57 5.03 4.38 8.14
CA PHE A 57 5.08 3.53 9.34
C PHE A 57 6.07 4.05 10.38
N LYS A 58 7.18 4.66 9.94
CA LYS A 58 8.13 5.30 10.86
C LYS A 58 7.59 6.58 11.49
N SER A 59 6.69 7.31 10.84
CA SER A 59 6.03 8.48 11.43
C SER A 59 4.85 8.11 12.34
N GLY A 60 4.57 6.82 12.54
CA GLY A 60 3.42 6.36 13.31
C GLY A 60 2.10 6.42 12.54
N ASP A 61 2.15 6.69 11.24
CA ASP A 61 0.97 6.61 10.38
C ASP A 61 0.81 5.17 9.87
N PHE A 62 -0.18 4.49 10.45
CA PHE A 62 -0.56 3.14 10.11
C PHE A 62 -1.86 3.11 9.29
N THR A 63 -2.23 4.21 8.65
CA THR A 63 -3.41 4.23 7.77
C THR A 63 -3.12 3.36 6.56
N LEU A 64 -3.86 2.26 6.41
CA LEU A 64 -3.60 1.26 5.37
C LEU A 64 -4.41 1.47 4.10
N LYS A 65 -5.54 2.16 4.23
CA LYS A 65 -6.28 2.68 3.08
C LYS A 65 -5.64 3.96 2.59
N ASP A 66 -5.70 4.20 1.29
CA ASP A 66 -5.50 5.56 0.82
C ASP A 66 -6.60 6.42 1.44
N SER A 67 -6.23 7.48 2.15
CA SER A 67 -7.21 8.50 2.52
C SER A 67 -7.84 9.02 1.23
N GLU A 68 -9.16 9.18 1.20
CA GLU A 68 -9.82 9.92 0.13
C GLU A 68 -9.06 11.23 -0.05
N CYS A 69 -8.57 11.45 -1.26
CA CYS A 69 -7.69 12.57 -1.57
C CYS A 69 -8.52 13.85 -1.44
N SER A 70 -8.58 14.44 -0.25
CA SER A 70 -9.35 15.65 0.06
C SER A 70 -8.82 16.91 -0.64
N GLY A 71 -7.81 16.75 -1.51
CA GLY A 71 -7.13 17.84 -2.21
C GLY A 71 -7.86 18.42 -3.42
N ARG A 72 -8.96 17.80 -3.89
CA ARG A 72 -9.81 18.42 -4.91
C ARG A 72 -11.22 18.61 -4.36
N PRO A 73 -11.63 19.82 -3.94
CA PRO A 73 -13.06 20.09 -3.81
C PRO A 73 -13.69 19.80 -5.17
N SER A 74 -14.61 18.84 -5.21
CA SER A 74 -15.49 18.65 -6.35
C SER A 74 -16.20 19.98 -6.57
N SER A 75 -15.90 20.64 -7.69
CA SER A 75 -16.54 21.89 -8.11
C SER A 75 -18.04 21.82 -7.83
N CYS A 76 -18.52 22.81 -7.09
CA CYS A 76 -19.90 23.03 -6.68
C CYS A 76 -20.93 22.73 -7.80
N LYS A 77 -22.08 22.21 -7.39
CA LYS A 77 -23.33 22.92 -7.68
C LYS A 77 -24.04 23.23 -6.37
N ASN A 78 -23.82 24.44 -5.88
CA ASN A 78 -24.84 25.11 -5.09
C ASN A 78 -25.94 25.52 -6.06
N GLU A 79 -26.94 24.67 -6.25
CA GLU A 79 -28.24 25.10 -6.74
C GLU A 79 -29.18 25.18 -5.53
N GLN A 80 -28.94 26.19 -4.69
CA GLN A 80 -29.95 26.74 -3.79
C GLN A 80 -30.14 28.22 -4.11
N LEU A 81 -30.98 28.48 -5.13
CA LEU A 81 -31.72 29.71 -5.45
C LEU A 81 -32.54 29.35 -6.71
N GLN A 82 -33.87 29.44 -6.86
CA GLN A 82 -35.00 29.96 -6.07
C GLN A 82 -36.28 29.22 -6.53
N SER A 83 -37.23 29.00 -5.61
CA SER A 83 -38.65 29.42 -5.71
C SER A 83 -39.41 29.03 -4.45
#